data_AF-A0AAV0WE23-F1
#
_entry.id   AF-A0AAV0WE23-F1
#
_cell.length_a   1.000
_cell.length_b   1.000
_cell.length_c   1.000
_cell.angle_alpha   90.00
_cell.angle_beta   90.00
_cell.angle_gamma   90.00
#
_symmetry.space_group_name_H-M   'P 1'
#
loop_
_entity.id
_entity.type
_entity.pdbx_description
1 polymer ?
#
loop_
_entity_poly.entity_id
_entity_poly.type
_entity_poly.pdbx_seq_one_letter_code
_entity_poly.pdbx_strand_id
1 'polypeptide(L)'
;MWRKVQSVGLSIKYGEDEEFSLLVRHLLALAFLSPEEIPSAFAEIKEQLEIESGTEHFLMWFEDNYVLGRVRKTLRNGNIIRGLPLFSPELWSVFN
;
A
#
# COMPACT_ATOMS: atom_id res chain seq x y z
N MET A 1 2.59 -8.19 5.62
CA MET A 1 2.46 -6.88 6.30
C MET A 1 3.42 -6.72 7.47
N TRP A 2 3.23 -7.42 8.60
CA TRP A 2 4.03 -7.24 9.82
C TRP A 2 5.55 -7.33 9.62
N ARG A 3 6.04 -8.38 8.92
CA ARG A 3 7.47 -8.52 8.60
C ARG A 3 8.03 -7.34 7.83
N LYS A 4 7.23 -6.69 6.97
CA LYS A 4 7.68 -5.53 6.21
C LYS A 4 7.82 -4.31 7.12
N VAL A 5 6.82 -4.04 7.97
CA VAL A 5 6.86 -2.99 9.01
C VAL A 5 8.14 -3.13 9.84
N GLN A 6 8.47 -4.35 10.25
CA GLN A 6 9.71 -4.62 10.98
C GLN A 6 10.97 -4.31 10.17
N SER A 7 11.04 -4.79 8.93
CA SER A 7 12.21 -4.62 8.06
C SER A 7 12.54 -3.18 7.70
N VAL A 8 11.55 -2.27 7.74
CA VAL A 8 11.75 -0.84 7.44
C VAL A 8 11.90 0.01 8.70
N GLY A 9 12.04 -0.61 9.88
CA GLY A 9 12.27 0.11 11.14
C GLY A 9 11.01 0.72 11.78
N LEU A 10 9.81 0.42 11.27
CA LEU A 10 8.55 1.01 11.76
C LEU A 10 7.95 0.25 12.96
N SER A 11 8.63 -0.75 13.54
CA SER A 11 8.09 -1.58 14.63
C SER A 11 7.74 -0.78 15.89
N ILE A 12 8.63 0.11 16.32
CA ILE A 12 8.43 0.92 17.54
C ILE A 12 7.24 1.84 17.32
N LYS A 13 7.24 2.57 16.20
CA LYS A 13 6.13 3.45 15.82
C LYS A 13 4.80 2.71 15.76
N TYR A 14 4.75 1.54 15.15
CA TYR A 14 3.53 0.71 15.11
C TYR A 14 2.99 0.35 16.51
N GLY A 15 3.86 0.23 17.52
CA GLY A 15 3.47 -0.11 18.89
C GLY A 15 3.13 1.11 19.76
N GLU A 16 3.71 2.27 19.48
CA GLU A 16 3.60 3.47 20.32
C GLU A 16 2.66 4.54 19.75
N ASP A 17 2.43 4.53 18.44
CA ASP A 17 1.56 5.47 17.73
C ASP A 17 0.26 4.76 17.28
N GLU A 18 -0.82 5.04 18.00
CA GLU A 18 -2.13 4.43 17.76
C GLU A 18 -2.72 4.80 16.39
N GLU A 19 -2.52 6.04 15.94
CA GLU A 19 -3.02 6.53 14.67
C GLU A 19 -2.30 5.85 13.50
N PHE A 20 -0.97 5.80 13.56
CA PHE A 20 -0.18 5.04 12.59
C PHE A 20 -0.56 3.56 12.58
N SER A 21 -0.73 2.95 13.76
CA SER A 21 -1.16 1.56 13.89
C SER A 21 -2.54 1.30 13.27
N LEU A 22 -3.46 2.25 13.40
CA LEU A 22 -4.79 2.20 12.80
C LEU A 22 -4.71 2.30 11.27
N LEU A 23 -3.94 3.25 10.73
CA LEU A 23 -3.75 3.40 9.28
C LEU A 23 -3.12 2.17 8.63
N VAL A 24 -2.14 1.54 9.30
CA VAL A 24 -1.57 0.26 8.85
C VAL A 24 -2.61 -0.86 8.85
N ARG A 25 -3.58 -0.83 9.78
CA ARG A 25 -4.72 -1.76 9.79
C ARG A 25 -5.74 -1.43 8.69
N HIS A 26 -5.94 -0.16 8.32
CA HIS A 26 -6.75 0.19 7.15
C HIS A 26 -6.18 -0.40 5.86
N LEU A 27 -4.86 -0.43 5.69
CA LEU A 27 -4.24 -1.12 4.54
C LEU A 27 -4.60 -2.61 4.48
N LEU A 28 -4.78 -3.28 5.63
CA LEU A 28 -5.28 -4.66 5.68
C LEU A 28 -6.78 -4.73 5.39
N ALA A 29 -7.56 -3.74 5.84
CA ALA A 29 -8.99 -3.65 5.63
C ALA A 29 -9.38 -3.43 4.16
N LEU A 30 -8.45 -3.01 3.30
CA LEU A 30 -8.66 -2.97 1.85
C LEU A 30 -9.14 -4.32 1.28
N ALA A 31 -8.90 -5.44 1.98
CA ALA A 31 -9.33 -6.76 1.52
C ALA A 31 -10.85 -6.89 1.45
N PHE A 32 -11.60 -6.03 2.14
CA PHE A 32 -13.06 -6.02 2.16
C PHE A 32 -13.68 -5.14 1.07
N LEU A 33 -12.87 -4.48 0.24
CA LEU A 33 -13.34 -3.67 -0.89
C LEU A 33 -13.32 -4.49 -2.18
N SER A 34 -14.14 -4.08 -3.15
CA SER A 34 -14.06 -4.67 -4.49
C SER A 34 -12.67 -4.39 -5.11
N PRO A 35 -12.15 -5.29 -5.97
CA PRO A 35 -10.86 -5.09 -6.65
C PRO A 35 -10.72 -3.73 -7.35
N GLU A 36 -11.83 -3.21 -7.87
CA GLU A 36 -11.88 -1.93 -8.60
C GLU A 36 -11.73 -0.70 -7.69
N GLU A 37 -12.18 -0.79 -6.43
CA GLU A 37 -12.14 0.31 -5.45
C GLU A 37 -10.82 0.37 -4.66
N ILE A 38 -10.08 -0.74 -4.59
CA ILE A 38 -8.84 -0.85 -3.83
C ILE A 38 -7.79 0.21 -4.22
N PRO A 39 -7.54 0.49 -5.53
CA PRO A 39 -6.58 1.53 -5.92
C PRO A 39 -6.92 2.93 -5.39
N SER A 40 -8.18 3.35 -5.45
CA SER A 40 -8.61 4.66 -4.96
C SER A 40 -8.56 4.73 -3.44
N ALA A 41 -9.07 3.71 -2.75
CA ALA A 41 -9.04 3.67 -1.29
C ALA A 41 -7.61 3.61 -0.74
N PHE A 42 -6.70 2.89 -1.42
CA PHE A 42 -5.29 2.90 -1.07
C PHE A 42 -4.68 4.31 -1.21
N ALA A 43 -5.04 5.07 -2.26
CA ALA A 43 -4.51 6.42 -2.45
C ALA A 43 -4.88 7.36 -1.30
N GLU A 44 -6.10 7.26 -0.76
CA GLU A 44 -6.54 8.04 0.41
C GLU A 44 -5.76 7.68 1.68
N ILE A 45 -5.57 6.38 1.96
CA ILE A 45 -4.77 5.94 3.10
C ILE A 45 -3.30 6.34 2.93
N LYS A 46 -2.80 6.28 1.70
CA LYS A 46 -1.42 6.66 1.35
C LYS A 46 -1.18 8.14 1.63
N GLU A 47 -2.09 9.03 1.26
CA GLU A 47 -1.99 10.47 1.53
C GLU A 47 -1.88 10.75 3.04
N GLN A 48 -2.65 10.03 3.86
CA GLN A 48 -2.58 10.15 5.32
C GLN A 48 -1.26 9.63 5.89
N LEU A 49 -0.72 8.53 5.35
CA LEU A 49 0.54 7.94 5.80
C LEU A 49 1.79 8.64 5.25
N GLU A 50 1.72 9.30 4.10
CA GLU A 50 2.85 10.02 3.47
C GLU A 50 3.26 11.27 4.27
N ILE A 51 2.40 11.78 5.14
CA ILE A 51 2.74 12.82 6.12
C ILE A 51 3.81 12.29 7.10
N GLU A 52 3.81 10.99 7.35
CA GLU A 52 4.73 10.34 8.28
C GLU A 52 6.03 9.95 7.60
N SER A 53 7.12 10.59 8.02
CA SER A 53 8.48 10.26 7.54
C SER A 53 8.85 8.79 7.75
N GLY A 54 9.52 8.19 6.76
CA GLY A 54 10.01 6.81 6.82
C GLY A 54 8.99 5.74 6.39
N THR A 55 7.77 6.14 6.00
CA THR A 55 6.73 5.23 5.49
C THR A 55 6.87 4.95 4.00
N GLU A 56 7.69 5.69 3.27
CA GLU A 56 7.75 5.72 1.80
C GLU A 56 8.11 4.33 1.25
N HIS A 57 9.12 3.67 1.86
CA HIS A 57 9.54 2.33 1.46
C HIS A 57 8.50 1.25 1.77
N PHE A 58 7.66 1.46 2.77
CA PHE A 58 6.58 0.55 3.13
C PHE A 58 5.39 0.71 2.19
N LEU A 59 4.96 1.95 1.95
CA LEU A 59 3.87 2.30 1.05
C LEU A 59 4.20 1.91 -0.40
N MET A 60 5.39 2.24 -0.88
CA MET A 60 5.84 1.84 -2.22
C MET A 60 5.86 0.31 -2.36
N TRP A 61 6.32 -0.41 -1.33
CA TRP A 61 6.28 -1.88 -1.36
C TRP A 61 4.85 -2.41 -1.42
N PHE A 62 3.92 -1.83 -0.68
CA PHE A 62 2.52 -2.26 -0.70
C PHE A 62 1.88 -1.97 -2.07
N GLU A 63 2.04 -0.74 -2.57
CA GLU A 63 1.58 -0.29 -3.88
C GLU A 63 2.07 -1.21 -5.02
N ASP A 64 3.37 -1.51 -5.02
CA ASP A 64 4.03 -2.29 -6.06
C ASP A 64 3.69 -3.77 -6.05
N ASN A 65 3.37 -4.35 -4.89
CA ASN A 65 3.18 -5.80 -4.77
C ASN A 65 1.70 -6.20 -4.66
N TYR A 66 0.83 -5.30 -4.18
CA TYR A 66 -0.57 -5.64 -3.85
C TYR A 66 -1.62 -4.78 -4.59
N VAL A 67 -1.27 -3.57 -5.04
CA VAL A 67 -2.26 -2.60 -5.54
C VAL A 67 -2.11 -2.32 -7.04
N LEU A 68 -1.03 -1.64 -7.44
CA LEU A 68 -0.85 -1.12 -8.80
C LEU A 68 0.20 -1.87 -9.61
N GLY A 69 1.11 -2.56 -8.93
CA GLY A 69 2.27 -3.18 -9.57
C GLY A 69 3.44 -2.23 -9.79
N ARG A 70 4.63 -2.81 -9.92
CA ARG A 70 5.89 -2.05 -10.09
C ARG A 70 5.88 -1.23 -11.37
N VAL A 71 6.36 0.02 -11.26
CA VAL A 71 6.68 0.85 -12.42
C VAL A 71 7.78 0.18 -13.25
N ARG A 72 7.48 -0.07 -14.53
CA ARG A 72 8.43 -0.65 -15.49
C ARG A 72 9.09 0.41 -16.35
N LYS A 73 8.31 1.40 -16.78
CA LYS A 73 8.77 2.49 -17.65
C LYS A 73 7.97 3.76 -17.37
N THR A 74 8.65 4.90 -17.37
CA THR A 74 8.03 6.22 -17.45
C THR A 74 8.31 6.78 -18.85
N LEU A 75 7.26 7.06 -19.61
CA LEU A 75 7.36 7.61 -20.95
C LEU A 75 7.67 9.11 -20.90
N ARG A 76 8.22 9.66 -21.98
CA ARG A 76 8.57 11.10 -22.07
C ARG A 76 7.38 12.04 -21.89
N ASN A 77 6.16 11.56 -22.12
CA ASN A 77 4.92 12.31 -21.94
C ASN A 77 4.35 12.20 -20.50
N GLY A 78 5.09 11.59 -19.56
CA GLY A 78 4.67 11.39 -18.18
C GLY A 78 3.84 10.12 -17.94
N ASN A 79 3.44 9.39 -18.99
CA ASN A 79 2.68 8.15 -18.81
C ASN A 79 3.52 7.07 -18.12
N ILE A 80 2.96 6.47 -17.07
CA ILE A 80 3.60 5.41 -16.29
C ILE A 80 3.06 4.05 -16.77
N ILE A 81 3.97 3.16 -17.16
CA ILE A 81 3.65 1.76 -17.48
C ILE A 81 4.02 0.92 -16.27
N ARG A 82 3.02 0.25 -15.68
CA ARG A 82 3.19 -0.69 -14.57
C ARG A 82 3.07 -2.13 -15.06
N GLY A 83 3.79 -3.04 -14.40
CA GLY A 83 3.52 -4.47 -14.51
C GLY A 83 2.33 -4.86 -13.64
N LEU A 84 1.83 -6.09 -13.79
CA LEU A 84 0.86 -6.62 -12.84
C LEU A 84 1.50 -6.72 -11.43
N PRO A 85 0.75 -6.39 -10.37
CA PRO A 85 1.18 -6.65 -9.00
C PRO A 85 1.41 -8.15 -8.77
N LEU A 86 2.34 -8.48 -7.88
CA LEU A 86 2.66 -9.88 -7.54
C LEU A 86 1.45 -10.59 -6.91
N PHE A 87 0.66 -9.85 -6.14
CA PHE A 87 -0.57 -10.30 -5.51
C PHE A 87 -1.67 -9.32 -5.90
N SER A 88 -2.30 -9.55 -7.06
CA SER A 88 -3.33 -8.65 -7.58
C SER A 88 -4.54 -8.53 -6.65
N PRO A 89 -5.25 -7.39 -6.59
CA PRO A 89 -6.47 -7.23 -5.79
C PRO A 89 -7.48 -8.37 -5.95
N GLU A 90 -7.62 -8.92 -7.16
CA GLU A 90 -8.48 -10.06 -7.47
C GLU A 90 -8.07 -11.36 -6.76
N LEU A 91 -6.82 -11.46 -6.29
CA LEU A 91 -6.31 -12.63 -5.57
C LEU A 91 -6.62 -12.59 -4.08
N TRP A 92 -6.66 -11.39 -3.48
CA TRP A 92 -6.68 -11.23 -2.01
C TRP A 92 -7.88 -10.46 -1.48
N SER A 93 -8.65 -9.80 -2.34
CA SER A 93 -9.96 -9.28 -1.97
C SER A 93 -10.90 -10.44 -1.60
N VAL A 94 -11.66 -10.25 -0.54
CA VAL A 94 -12.72 -11.16 -0.07
C VAL A 94 -14.11 -10.61 -0.33
N PHE A 95 -14.21 -9.54 -1.12
CA PHE A 95 -15.47 -8.96 -1.57
C PHE A 95 -16.15 -9.91 -2.56
N ASN A 96 -17.37 -10.34 -2.24
CA ASN A 96 -18.22 -11.24 -3.04
C ASN A 96 -19.52 -10.54 -3.42
#